data_AF-A0A2I5KM99-F1
#
_entry.id   AF-A0A2I5KM99-F1
#
_cell.length_a   1.000
_cell.length_b   1.000
_cell.length_c   1.000
_cell.angle_alpha   90.00
_cell.angle_beta   90.00
_cell.angle_gamma   90.00
#
_symmetry.space_group_name_H-M   'P 1'
#
loop_
_entity.id
_entity.type
_entity.pdbx_description
1 polymer ?
#
loop_
_entity_poly.entity_id
_entity_poly.type
_entity_poly.pdbx_seq_one_letter_code
_entity_poly.pdbx_strand_id
1 'polypeptide(L)' 'MESQDKVIESLTKTIEIMTNELSLLREQIEYLRQKLYGKSSEKVVYQPGQLSLFGEEILPEEEADLPS' A
#
# COMPACT_ATOMS: atom_id res chain seq x y z
N MET A 1 39.78 -18.27 -15.19
CA MET A 1 38.39 -18.45 -15.66
C MET A 1 37.48 -18.86 -14.50
N GLU A 2 37.67 -20.03 -13.87
CA GLU A 2 36.85 -20.50 -12.74
C GLU A 2 36.61 -19.48 -11.59
N SER A 3 37.62 -18.70 -11.22
CA SER A 3 37.47 -17.69 -10.15
C SER A 3 36.57 -16.53 -10.54
N GLN A 4 36.51 -16.16 -11.82
CA GLN A 4 35.62 -15.12 -12.31
C GLN A 4 34.19 -15.66 -12.40
N ASP A 5 34.02 -16.91 -12.84
CA ASP A 5 32.72 -17.56 -12.94
C ASP A 5 32.04 -17.69 -11.56
N LYS A 6 32.80 -18.06 -10.53
CA LYS A 6 32.30 -18.10 -9.14
C LYS A 6 31.88 -16.73 -8.60
N VAL A 7 32.62 -15.67 -8.97
CA VAL A 7 32.27 -14.30 -8.58
C VAL A 7 30.99 -13.86 -9.28
N ILE A 8 30.86 -14.15 -10.58
CA ILE A 8 29.64 -13.86 -11.35
C ILE A 8 28.44 -14.60 -10.77
N GLU A 9 28.59 -15.88 -10.42
CA GLU A 9 27.53 -16.67 -9.79
C GLU A 9 27.11 -16.07 -8.44
N SER A 10 28.08 -15.71 -7.60
CA SER A 10 27.81 -15.06 -6.31
C SER A 10 27.07 -13.75 -6.49
N LEU A 11 27.53 -12.88 -7.39
CA LEU A 11 26.90 -11.60 -7.67
C LEU A 11 25.47 -11.78 -8.20
N THR A 12 25.25 -12.75 -9.07
CA THR A 12 23.92 -13.07 -9.62
C THR A 12 22.96 -13.47 -8.50
N LYS A 13 23.39 -14.36 -7.58
CA LYS A 13 22.59 -14.74 -6.40
C LYS A 13 22.28 -13.54 -5.51
N THR A 14 23.25 -12.67 -5.27
CA THR A 14 23.06 -11.46 -4.47
C THR A 14 22.05 -10.52 -5.12
N ILE A 15 22.10 -10.34 -6.45
CA ILE A 15 21.12 -9.53 -7.20
C ILE A 15 19.72 -10.12 -7.09
N GLU A 16 19.58 -11.45 -7.20
CA GLU A 16 18.29 -12.13 -7.08
C GLU A 16 17.67 -11.91 -5.69
N ILE A 17 18.46 -12.11 -4.63
CA ILE A 17 18.02 -11.87 -3.24
C ILE A 17 17.57 -10.41 -3.07
N MET A 18 18.39 -9.45 -3.48
CA MET A 18 18.05 -8.02 -3.38
C MET A 18 16.78 -7.67 -4.17
N THR A 19 16.57 -8.29 -5.33
CA THR A 19 15.38 -8.05 -6.16
C THR A 19 14.12 -8.55 -5.46
N ASN A 20 14.19 -9.73 -4.84
CA ASN A 20 13.08 -10.31 -4.08
C ASN A 20 12.74 -9.45 -2.85
N GLU A 21 13.75 -9.00 -2.11
CA GLU A 21 13.58 -8.11 -0.96
C GLU A 21 12.94 -6.78 -1.37
N LEU A 22 13.37 -6.18 -2.49
CA LEU A 22 12.76 -4.96 -3.02
C LEU A 22 11.30 -5.14 -3.42
N SER A 23 10.93 -6.30 -4.01
CA SER A 23 9.54 -6.61 -4.34
C SER A 23 8.69 -6.69 -3.07
N LEU A 24 9.16 -7.45 -2.08
CA LEU A 24 8.46 -7.63 -0.81
C LEU A 24 8.27 -6.29 -0.07
N LEU A 25 9.29 -5.43 -0.06
CA LEU A 25 9.19 -4.11 0.56
C LEU A 25 8.16 -3.22 -0.14
N ARG A 26 8.06 -3.28 -1.47
CA ARG A 26 7.03 -2.54 -2.22
C ARG A 26 5.63 -3.03 -1.88
N GLU A 27 5.43 -4.33 -1.76
CA GLU A 27 4.16 -4.92 -1.35
C GLU A 27 3.76 -4.50 0.07
N GLN A 28 4.71 -4.47 1.00
CA GLN A 28 4.47 -4.01 2.37
C GLN A 28 4.09 -2.52 2.41
N ILE A 29 4.76 -1.68 1.62
CA ILE A 29 4.41 -0.25 1.52
C ILE A 29 2.97 -0.10 1.01
N GLU A 30 2.59 -0.83 -0.04
CA GLU A 30 1.24 -0.78 -0.58
C GLU A 30 0.21 -1.28 0.44
N TYR A 31 0.49 -2.38 1.14
CA TYR A 31 -0.38 -2.89 2.20
C TYR A 31 -0.57 -1.86 3.32
N LEU A 32 0.51 -1.24 3.80
CA LEU A 32 0.42 -0.23 4.85
C LEU A 32 -0.29 1.04 4.37
N ARG A 33 -0.09 1.43 3.11
CA ARG A 33 -0.81 2.54 2.48
C ARG A 33 -2.31 2.26 2.44
N GLN A 34 -2.71 1.07 2.00
CA GLN A 34 -4.11 0.64 2.03
C GLN A 34 -4.65 0.50 3.45
N LYS A 35 -3.83 0.13 4.42
CA LYS A 35 -4.27 0.05 5.81
C LYS A 35 -4.52 1.43 6.44
N LEU A 36 -3.71 2.43 6.09
CA LEU A 36 -3.83 3.81 6.60
C LEU A 36 -4.89 4.63 5.87
N TYR A 37 -4.98 4.46 4.54
CA TYR A 37 -5.78 5.32 3.67
C TYR A 37 -6.80 4.54 2.83
N GLY A 38 -6.81 3.22 2.90
CA GLY A 38 -7.84 2.42 2.24
C GLY A 38 -9.18 2.68 2.90
N LYS A 39 -10.20 2.88 2.06
CA LYS A 39 -11.57 3.06 2.52
C LYS A 39 -11.97 1.84 3.34
N SER A 40 -12.51 2.06 4.54
CA SER A 40 -13.16 0.99 5.29
C SER A 40 -14.24 0.39 4.40
N SER A 41 -14.32 -0.94 4.30
CA SER A 41 -15.41 -1.62 3.59
C SER A 41 -16.76 -1.46 4.31
N GLU A 42 -16.74 -0.84 5.49
CA GLU A 42 -17.93 -0.51 6.25
C GLU A 42 -18.72 0.56 5.50
N LYS A 43 -19.71 0.09 4.73
CA LYS A 43 -20.68 0.96 4.08
C LYS A 43 -21.37 1.77 5.17
N VAL A 44 -21.10 3.07 5.22
CA VAL A 44 -21.85 3.97 6.08
C VAL A 44 -23.25 4.07 5.49
N VAL A 45 -24.20 3.34 6.08
CA VAL A 45 -25.61 3.46 5.70
C VAL A 45 -26.17 4.70 6.40
N TYR A 46 -26.22 5.81 5.67
CA TYR A 46 -26.81 7.05 6.17
C TYR A 46 -28.31 6.86 6.41
N GLN A 47 -28.72 6.83 7.68
CA GLN A 47 -30.13 6.85 8.03
C GLN A 47 -30.64 8.30 7.96
N PRO A 48 -31.78 8.57 7.29
CA PRO A 48 -32.35 9.91 7.24
C PRO A 48 -32.58 10.48 8.65
N GLY A 49 -31.99 11.63 8.95
CA GLY A 49 -32.14 12.32 10.24
C GLY A 49 -31.10 11.99 11.32
N GLN A 50 -30.07 11.19 11.01
CA GLN A 50 -28.96 10.92 11.92
C GLN A 50 -28.02 12.13 12.04
N LEU A 51 -27.75 12.60 13.27
CA LEU A 51 -26.80 13.68 13.57
C LEU A 51 -25.41 13.09 13.86
N SER A 52 -24.35 13.70 13.32
CA SER A 52 -22.96 13.34 13.62
C SER A 52 -22.63 13.65 15.08
N LEU A 53 -22.13 12.66 15.83
CA LEU A 53 -21.85 12.80 17.26
C LEU A 53 -20.60 13.66 17.53
N PHE A 54 -19.68 13.74 16.57
CA PHE A 54 -18.38 14.39 16.73
C PHE A 54 -18.27 15.72 15.98
N GLY A 55 -19.38 16.26 15.47
CA GLY A 55 -19.37 17.52 14.70
C GLY A 55 -18.61 17.44 13.37
N GLU A 56 -18.26 16.22 12.94
CA GLU A 56 -17.68 15.97 11.63
C GLU A 56 -18.75 16.23 10.58
N GLU A 57 -18.47 17.13 9.64
CA GLU A 57 -19.29 17.40 8.47
C GLU A 57 -19.32 16.12 7.63
N ILE A 58 -20.50 15.50 7.56
CA ILE A 58 -20.72 14.26 6.82
C ILE A 58 -20.71 14.63 5.33
N LEU A 59 -19.53 14.62 4.72
CA LEU A 59 -19.38 14.79 3.28
C LEU A 59 -19.72 13.46 2.59
N PRO A 60 -20.55 13.45 1.54
CA PRO A 60 -20.70 12.28 0.70
C PRO A 60 -19.33 11.87 0.16
N GLU A 61 -19.03 10.57 0.17
CA GLU A 61 -17.73 9.98 -0.20
C GLU A 61 -17.24 10.33 -1.63
N GLU A 62 -18.05 11.06 -2.41
CA GLU A 62 -17.83 11.38 -3.83
C GLU A 62 -16.95 12.63 -4.07
N GLU A 63 -16.71 13.51 -3.10
CA GLU A 63 -15.93 14.75 -3.34
C GLU A 63 -14.43 14.67 -2.97
N ALA A 64 -13.97 13.59 -2.35
CA ALA A 64 -12.55 13.43 -1.99
C ALA A 64 -11.69 12.75 -3.08
N ASP A 65 -12.30 12.39 -4.23
CA ASP A 65 -11.64 11.68 -5.32
C ASP A 65 -11.16 12.63 -6.45
N LEU A 66 -10.55 13.75 -6.05
CA LEU A 66 -9.80 14.61 -6.97
C LEU A 66 -8.30 14.40 -6.73
N PRO A 67 -7.57 13.75 -7.66
CA PRO A 67 -6.12 13.78 -7.64
C PRO A 67 -5.63 15.21 -7.94
N SER A 68 -4.69 15.71 -7.13
CA SER A 68 -3.90 16.92 -7.42
C SER A 68 -2.76 16.63 -8.39
#